data_AF-A0A1B6DS92-F1
#
_entry.id   AF-A0A1B6DS92-F1
#
_cell.length_a   1.000
_cell.length_b   1.000
_cell.length_c   1.000
_cell.angle_alpha   90.00
_cell.angle_beta   90.00
_cell.angle_gamma   90.00
#
_symmetry.space_group_name_H-M   'P 1'
#
loop_
_entity.id
_entity.type
_entity.pdbx_description
1 polymer ?
#
loop_
_entity_poly.entity_id
_entity_poly.type
_entity_poly.pdbx_seq_one_letter_code
_entity_poly.pdbx_strand_id
1 'polypeptide(L)'
;MSENIGNSLHCNLKQCRAPIISHCFVTSCSHMFCTKHEWESKNLSIEGRQKCPVCNMELYKELDLIQVNVNPSDNYRAIVLAGLSPDIIFDIASRAISFYNQQVHRDMFLQSSQIKHLATQLALVENNFERMTTKAEEEIQNHSSKVETLENKNRIMAEKLQELNKVLFDRNHVFKNLQVKYENLRMDLEAFKQKQKELVMFKADISPFLSNQQECPTHYFQRVPKQQTPNFQMNFSNNQGARPFFNTTPETPRTKATHFSNIF
;
A
#
# COMPACT_ATOMS: atom_id res chain seq x y z
N MET A 1 -41.19 21.97 27.50
CA MET A 1 -40.48 23.26 27.52
C MET A 1 -39.90 23.45 26.14
N SER A 2 -40.63 24.13 25.27
CA SER A 2 -40.21 24.41 23.90
C SER A 2 -39.10 25.44 23.93
N GLU A 3 -37.86 25.01 23.70
CA GLU A 3 -36.74 25.92 23.45
C GLU A 3 -37.11 26.81 22.28
N ASN A 4 -37.09 28.11 22.52
CA ASN A 4 -37.39 29.14 21.54
C ASN A 4 -36.19 29.28 20.61
N ILE A 5 -36.02 28.31 19.71
CA ILE A 5 -34.88 28.16 18.78
C ILE A 5 -34.82 29.32 17.75
N GLY A 6 -35.84 30.17 17.69
CA GLY A 6 -35.96 31.22 16.66
C GLY A 6 -35.16 32.51 16.88
N ASN A 7 -34.73 32.83 18.12
CA ASN A 7 -34.32 34.21 18.43
C ASN A 7 -32.99 34.38 19.20
N SER A 8 -32.14 33.35 19.26
CA SER A 8 -30.87 33.46 19.98
C SER A 8 -29.81 34.17 19.13
N LEU A 9 -29.40 35.37 19.55
CA LEU A 9 -28.25 36.08 18.98
C LEU A 9 -26.94 35.45 19.48
N HIS A 10 -25.94 35.36 18.62
CA HIS A 10 -24.65 34.76 18.94
C HIS A 10 -23.50 35.74 18.75
N CYS A 11 -22.43 35.55 19.51
CA CYS A 11 -21.18 36.28 19.28
C CYS A 11 -20.69 36.06 17.83
N ASN A 12 -20.35 37.14 17.13
CA ASN A 12 -19.91 37.07 15.73
C ASN A 12 -18.46 36.58 15.55
N LEU A 13 -17.69 36.41 16.62
CA LEU A 13 -16.38 35.75 16.53
C LEU A 13 -16.59 34.27 16.19
N LYS A 14 -16.02 33.85 15.05
CA LYS A 14 -16.15 32.49 14.50
C LYS A 14 -15.76 31.39 15.48
N GLN A 15 -14.81 31.67 16.36
CA GLN A 15 -14.25 30.71 17.32
C GLN A 15 -15.09 30.59 18.60
N CYS A 16 -15.83 31.63 18.98
CA CYS A 16 -16.60 31.60 20.23
C CYS A 16 -18.06 31.22 20.00
N ARG A 17 -18.77 31.97 19.16
CA ARG A 17 -20.19 31.74 18.84
C ARG A 17 -21.13 31.59 20.06
N ALA A 18 -20.71 32.03 21.24
CA ALA A 18 -21.50 31.89 22.46
C ALA A 18 -22.83 32.66 22.33
N PRO A 19 -23.94 32.12 22.86
CA PRO A 19 -25.22 32.79 22.87
C PRO A 19 -25.15 34.07 23.72
N ILE A 20 -25.85 35.11 23.28
CA ILE A 20 -25.93 36.39 23.96
C ILE A 20 -27.22 36.45 24.76
N ILE A 21 -27.07 36.47 26.09
CA ILE A 21 -28.19 36.29 27.01
C ILE A 21 -28.60 37.60 27.68
N SER A 22 -27.64 38.45 28.05
CA SER A 22 -27.91 39.69 28.80
C SER A 22 -27.19 40.89 28.20
N HIS A 23 -25.86 40.92 28.26
CA HIS A 23 -25.09 42.04 27.75
C HIS A 23 -24.18 41.61 26.60
N CYS A 24 -23.96 42.53 25.68
CA CYS A 24 -23.03 42.37 24.58
C CYS A 24 -22.45 43.71 24.16
N PHE A 25 -21.33 43.66 23.44
CA PHE A 25 -20.81 44.81 22.72
C PHE A 25 -21.34 44.79 21.30
N VAL A 26 -21.83 45.92 20.81
CA VAL A 26 -22.30 46.12 19.45
C VAL A 26 -21.50 47.23 18.80
N THR A 27 -21.08 47.02 17.56
CA THR A 27 -20.34 48.00 16.78
C THR A 27 -21.24 48.73 15.78
N SER A 28 -20.81 49.91 15.32
CA SER A 28 -21.50 50.64 14.23
C SER A 28 -21.53 49.86 12.90
N CYS A 29 -20.57 48.96 12.68
CA CYS A 29 -20.56 48.02 11.54
C CYS A 29 -21.48 46.80 11.72
N SER A 30 -22.38 46.83 12.70
CA SER A 30 -23.37 45.79 12.98
C SER A 30 -22.77 44.43 13.38
N HIS A 31 -21.65 44.43 14.09
CA HIS A 31 -21.10 43.22 14.73
C HIS A 31 -21.34 43.22 16.23
N MET A 32 -21.49 42.03 16.79
CA MET A 32 -21.93 41.77 18.15
C MET A 32 -21.02 40.76 18.85
N PHE A 33 -20.60 41.07 20.07
CA PHE A 33 -19.64 40.28 20.84
C PHE A 33 -20.14 40.01 22.27
N CYS A 34 -19.95 38.79 22.78
CA CYS A 34 -20.27 38.51 24.17
C CYS A 34 -19.29 39.23 25.11
N THR A 35 -19.69 39.42 26.36
CA THR A 35 -18.90 40.12 27.38
C THR A 35 -17.53 39.51 27.64
N LYS A 36 -17.32 38.22 27.31
CA LYS A 36 -16.00 37.56 27.45
C LYS A 36 -14.93 38.16 26.53
N HIS A 37 -15.31 38.73 25.39
CA HIS A 37 -14.37 39.37 24.47
C HIS A 37 -14.27 40.89 24.66
N GLU A 38 -14.66 41.37 25.85
CA GLU A 38 -14.39 42.75 26.25
C GLU A 38 -12.89 43.10 26.14
N TRP A 39 -11.99 42.12 26.33
CA TRP A 39 -10.54 42.33 26.44
C TRP A 39 -9.74 42.16 25.13
N GLU A 40 -10.19 41.37 24.16
CA GLU A 40 -9.54 41.33 22.82
C GLU A 40 -9.73 42.64 22.05
N SER A 41 -10.69 43.47 22.48
CA SER A 41 -10.83 44.87 22.05
C SER A 41 -10.02 45.87 22.91
N LYS A 42 -9.47 45.48 24.07
CA LYS A 42 -8.64 46.35 24.93
C LYS A 42 -7.15 46.33 24.57
N ASN A 43 -6.65 45.28 23.88
CA ASN A 43 -5.33 45.32 23.24
C ASN A 43 -5.25 46.32 22.05
N LEU A 44 -6.38 46.92 21.64
CA LEU A 44 -6.45 48.00 20.65
C LEU A 44 -6.05 49.38 21.23
N SER A 45 -5.83 49.48 22.55
CA SER A 45 -5.50 50.73 23.23
C SER A 45 -4.00 51.02 23.36
N ILE A 46 -3.12 50.07 23.00
CA ILE A 46 -1.66 50.30 23.06
C ILE A 46 -1.18 51.13 21.85
N GLU A 47 -1.93 51.15 20.74
CA GLU A 47 -1.59 51.93 19.53
C GLU A 47 -2.74 52.79 18.94
N GLY A 48 -3.85 52.97 19.69
CA GLY A 48 -4.87 53.97 19.37
C GLY A 48 -5.76 53.69 18.12
N ARG A 49 -5.83 52.45 17.62
CA ARG A 49 -6.72 52.10 16.50
C ARG A 49 -7.64 50.95 16.87
N GLN A 50 -8.86 51.26 17.28
CA GLN A 50 -9.90 50.25 17.47
C GLN A 50 -10.40 49.79 16.10
N LYS A 51 -10.31 48.48 15.80
CA LYS A 51 -10.85 47.88 14.58
C LYS A 51 -11.78 46.74 14.92
N CYS A 52 -12.83 46.57 14.13
CA CYS A 52 -13.73 45.44 14.27
C CYS A 52 -13.00 44.12 13.95
N PRO A 53 -12.99 43.12 14.85
CA PRO A 53 -12.34 41.83 14.60
C PRO A 53 -12.94 41.02 13.43
N VAL A 54 -14.14 41.37 12.96
CA VAL A 54 -14.85 40.62 11.93
C VAL A 54 -14.65 41.23 10.54
N CYS A 55 -14.79 42.55 10.40
CA CYS A 55 -14.69 43.24 9.10
C CYS A 55 -13.52 44.23 9.00
N ASN A 56 -12.71 44.37 10.05
CA ASN A 56 -11.58 45.29 10.13
C ASN A 56 -11.93 46.78 9.94
N MET A 57 -13.22 47.14 10.03
CA MET A 57 -13.66 48.53 10.01
C MET A 57 -13.11 49.27 11.23
N GLU A 58 -12.59 50.46 11.00
CA GLU A 58 -12.03 51.30 12.05
C GLU A 58 -13.16 51.95 12.88
N LEU A 59 -13.02 51.93 14.20
CA LEU A 59 -14.02 52.31 15.19
C LEU A 59 -13.48 53.50 16.00
N TYR A 60 -13.56 54.71 15.45
CA TYR A 60 -12.94 55.90 16.08
C TYR A 60 -13.94 56.81 16.79
N LYS A 61 -15.24 56.63 16.56
CA LYS A 61 -16.30 57.48 17.11
C LYS A 61 -16.76 56.95 18.46
N GLU A 62 -17.23 57.86 19.31
CA GLU A 62 -17.75 57.54 20.66
C GLU A 62 -18.89 56.51 20.67
N LEU A 63 -19.64 56.40 19.56
CA LEU A 63 -20.74 55.44 19.40
C LEU A 63 -20.40 54.26 18.48
N ASP A 64 -19.13 54.08 18.09
CA ASP A 64 -18.72 52.97 17.22
C ASP A 64 -18.64 51.63 17.94
N LEU A 65 -18.58 51.63 19.28
CA LEU A 65 -18.62 50.45 20.13
C LEU A 65 -19.40 50.77 21.41
N ILE A 66 -20.55 50.13 21.57
CA ILE A 66 -21.40 50.33 22.75
C ILE A 66 -21.70 49.00 23.42
N GLN A 67 -21.77 49.01 24.76
CA GLN A 67 -22.33 47.90 25.50
C GLN A 67 -23.85 48.04 25.55
N VAL A 68 -24.56 46.98 25.19
CA VAL A 68 -26.02 46.94 25.11
C VAL A 68 -26.54 45.79 25.96
N ASN A 69 -27.62 46.04 26.69
CA ASN A 69 -28.43 44.99 27.28
C ASN A 69 -29.44 44.50 26.24
N VAL A 70 -29.36 43.23 25.83
CA VAL A 70 -30.26 42.61 24.84
C VAL A 70 -31.65 42.29 25.41
N ASN A 71 -31.81 42.37 26.74
CA ASN A 71 -33.09 42.18 27.41
C ASN A 71 -33.33 43.29 28.46
N PRO A 72 -33.59 44.54 28.02
CA PRO A 72 -33.90 45.63 28.94
C PRO A 72 -35.29 45.49 29.55
N SER A 73 -35.48 46.06 30.75
CA SER A 73 -36.77 46.06 31.45
C SER A 73 -37.85 46.79 30.66
N ASP A 74 -39.12 46.43 30.86
CA ASP A 74 -40.25 47.09 30.18
C ASP A 74 -40.29 48.60 30.46
N ASN A 75 -39.98 49.01 31.69
CA ASN A 75 -39.88 50.41 32.08
C ASN A 75 -38.80 51.14 31.27
N TYR A 76 -37.62 50.54 31.08
CA TYR A 76 -36.56 51.14 30.26
C TYR A 76 -37.00 51.27 28.80
N ARG A 77 -37.66 50.24 28.24
CA ARG A 77 -38.21 50.26 26.87
C ARG A 77 -39.25 51.36 26.68
N ALA A 78 -40.11 51.60 27.66
CA ALA A 78 -41.09 52.69 27.61
C ALA A 78 -40.42 54.07 27.73
N ILE A 79 -39.47 54.22 28.65
CA ILE A 79 -38.78 55.49 28.91
C ILE A 79 -37.94 55.92 27.70
N VAL A 80 -37.19 55.00 27.08
CA VAL A 80 -36.31 55.34 25.93
C VAL A 80 -37.10 55.78 24.69
N LEU A 81 -38.37 55.37 24.58
CA LEU A 81 -39.25 55.76 23.48
C LEU A 81 -40.09 57.01 23.80
N ALA A 82 -40.16 57.44 25.07
CA ALA A 82 -40.98 58.56 25.48
C ALA A 82 -40.48 59.89 24.88
N GLY A 83 -41.39 60.65 24.26
CA GLY A 83 -41.08 61.94 23.63
C GLY A 83 -40.55 61.85 22.19
N LEU A 84 -40.37 60.65 21.63
CA LEU A 84 -40.02 60.47 20.21
C LEU A 84 -41.27 60.59 19.33
N SER A 85 -41.11 61.15 18.13
CA SER A 85 -42.17 61.15 17.12
C SER A 85 -42.36 59.75 16.52
N PRO A 86 -43.56 59.43 15.99
CA PRO A 86 -43.80 58.16 15.31
C PRO A 86 -42.77 57.85 14.22
N ASP A 87 -42.34 58.85 13.44
CA ASP A 87 -41.35 58.68 12.37
C ASP A 87 -40.00 58.18 12.90
N ILE A 88 -39.53 58.73 14.02
CA ILE A 88 -38.27 58.29 14.65
C ILE A 88 -38.42 56.87 15.20
N ILE A 89 -39.56 56.55 15.80
CA ILE A 89 -39.83 55.19 16.33
C ILE A 89 -39.79 54.17 15.19
N PHE A 90 -40.40 54.47 14.04
CA PHE A 90 -40.36 53.58 12.88
C PHE A 90 -38.94 53.44 12.30
N ASP A 91 -38.14 54.50 12.24
CA ASP A 91 -36.74 54.42 11.81
C ASP A 91 -35.92 53.51 12.74
N ILE A 92 -36.04 53.69 14.06
CA ILE A 92 -35.37 52.85 15.06
C ILE A 92 -35.78 51.38 14.89
N ALA A 93 -37.07 51.10 14.77
CA ALA A 93 -37.58 49.74 14.58
C ALA A 93 -37.05 49.11 13.28
N SER A 94 -37.06 49.86 12.17
CA SER A 94 -36.54 49.41 10.87
C SER A 94 -35.05 49.04 10.94
N ARG A 95 -34.24 49.88 11.61
CA ARG A 95 -32.81 49.62 11.82
C ARG A 95 -32.56 48.40 12.72
N ALA A 96 -33.35 48.23 13.78
CA ALA A 96 -33.25 47.09 14.67
C ALA A 96 -33.58 45.77 13.94
N ILE A 97 -34.63 45.76 13.13
CA ILE A 97 -35.00 44.61 12.28
C ILE A 97 -33.89 44.32 11.27
N SER A 98 -33.37 45.36 10.61
CA SER A 98 -32.27 45.22 9.65
C SER A 98 -31.02 44.62 10.31
N PHE A 99 -30.66 45.09 11.50
CA PHE A 99 -29.56 44.54 12.29
C PHE A 99 -29.78 43.05 12.57
N TYR A 100 -30.97 42.67 13.06
CA TYR A 100 -31.32 41.29 13.36
C TYR A 100 -31.22 40.39 12.11
N ASN A 101 -31.77 40.83 10.99
CA ASN A 101 -31.70 40.11 9.71
C ASN A 101 -30.26 39.91 9.25
N GLN A 102 -29.38 40.90 9.45
CA GLN A 102 -27.97 40.73 9.15
C GLN A 102 -27.31 39.68 10.06
N GLN A 103 -27.69 39.59 11.34
CA GLN A 103 -27.18 38.52 12.23
C GLN A 103 -27.63 37.14 11.73
N VAL A 104 -28.90 36.98 11.38
CA VAL A 104 -29.44 35.72 10.83
C VAL A 104 -28.71 35.33 9.54
N HIS A 105 -28.54 36.26 8.61
CA HIS A 105 -27.85 35.99 7.35
C HIS A 105 -26.38 35.61 7.56
N ARG A 106 -25.67 36.28 8.48
CA ARG A 106 -24.29 35.92 8.84
C ARG A 106 -24.21 34.50 9.41
N ASP A 107 -25.14 34.15 10.29
CA ASP A 107 -25.22 32.82 10.90
C ASP A 107 -25.48 31.73 9.85
N MET A 108 -26.43 31.96 8.94
CA MET A 108 -26.70 31.07 7.81
C MET A 108 -25.48 30.91 6.89
N PHE A 109 -24.79 32.01 6.56
CA PHE A 109 -23.60 31.96 5.71
C PHE A 109 -22.45 31.19 6.36
N LEU A 110 -22.23 31.40 7.67
CA LEU A 110 -21.22 30.66 8.42
C LEU A 110 -21.53 29.16 8.44
N GLN A 111 -22.77 28.78 8.78
CA GLN A 111 -23.20 27.39 8.78
C GLN A 111 -23.08 26.75 7.39
N SER A 112 -23.51 27.45 6.34
CA SER A 112 -23.37 26.98 4.96
C SER A 112 -21.91 26.74 4.58
N SER A 113 -21.01 27.65 4.97
CA SER A 113 -19.58 27.53 4.72
C SER A 113 -18.95 26.35 5.46
N GLN A 114 -19.36 26.11 6.71
CA GLN A 114 -18.92 24.96 7.52
C GLN A 114 -19.40 23.64 6.91
N ILE A 115 -20.66 23.56 6.49
CA ILE A 115 -21.22 22.38 5.81
C ILE A 115 -20.45 22.10 4.53
N LYS A 116 -20.19 23.11 3.69
CA LYS A 116 -19.40 22.95 2.46
C LYS A 116 -18.00 22.44 2.75
N HIS A 117 -17.32 23.02 3.75
CA HIS A 117 -15.99 22.57 4.15
C HIS A 117 -16.00 21.10 4.60
N LEU A 118 -16.95 20.71 5.46
CA LEU A 118 -17.10 19.33 5.92
C LEU A 118 -17.41 18.37 4.76
N ALA A 119 -18.29 18.76 3.83
CA ALA A 119 -18.61 17.98 2.65
C ALA A 119 -17.36 17.74 1.77
N THR A 120 -16.52 18.75 1.58
CA THR A 120 -15.24 18.59 0.86
C THR A 120 -14.29 17.63 1.57
N GLN A 121 -14.18 17.71 2.91
CA GLN A 121 -13.34 16.80 3.68
C GLN A 121 -13.85 15.36 3.61
N LEU A 122 -15.18 15.16 3.69
CA LEU A 122 -15.80 13.85 3.54
C LEU A 122 -15.51 13.26 2.16
N ALA A 123 -15.73 14.01 1.08
CA ALA A 123 -15.46 13.55 -0.28
C ALA A 123 -13.97 13.18 -0.49
N LEU A 124 -13.04 13.93 0.10
CA LEU A 124 -11.61 13.60 0.07
C LEU A 124 -11.32 12.27 0.76
N VAL A 125 -11.90 12.06 1.94
CA VAL A 125 -11.74 10.84 2.73
C VAL A 125 -12.35 9.64 1.99
N GLU A 126 -13.56 9.78 1.45
CA GLU A 126 -14.24 8.76 0.64
C GLU A 126 -13.39 8.36 -0.58
N ASN A 127 -12.86 9.32 -1.34
CA ASN A 127 -12.01 9.03 -2.49
C ASN A 127 -10.70 8.32 -2.10
N ASN A 128 -10.11 8.70 -0.96
CA ASN A 128 -8.92 8.03 -0.45
C ASN A 128 -9.22 6.59 -0.04
N PHE A 129 -10.36 6.34 0.61
CA PHE A 129 -10.80 4.99 0.98
C PHE A 129 -11.10 4.12 -0.25
N GLU A 130 -11.79 4.66 -1.25
CA GLU A 130 -12.06 3.96 -2.50
C GLU A 130 -10.75 3.56 -3.19
N ARG A 131 -9.80 4.51 -3.31
CA ARG A 131 -8.47 4.23 -3.87
C ARG A 131 -7.69 3.17 -3.10
N MET A 132 -7.77 3.16 -1.77
CA MET A 132 -7.14 2.12 -0.95
C MET A 132 -7.80 0.75 -1.16
N THR A 133 -9.12 0.73 -1.29
CA THR A 133 -9.90 -0.49 -1.52
C THR A 133 -9.54 -1.11 -2.86
N THR A 134 -9.53 -0.32 -3.95
CA THR A 134 -9.12 -0.80 -5.28
C THR A 134 -7.70 -1.34 -5.29
N LYS A 135 -6.75 -0.65 -4.62
CA LYS A 135 -5.37 -1.15 -4.51
C LYS A 135 -5.29 -2.49 -3.77
N ALA A 136 -6.03 -2.63 -2.67
CA ALA A 136 -6.07 -3.89 -1.93
C ALA A 136 -6.68 -5.02 -2.78
N GLU A 137 -7.73 -4.74 -3.55
CA GLU A 137 -8.34 -5.69 -4.49
C GLU A 137 -7.36 -6.12 -5.58
N GLU A 138 -6.62 -5.18 -6.17
CA GLU A 138 -5.56 -5.46 -7.17
C GLU A 138 -4.44 -6.34 -6.57
N GLU A 139 -4.02 -6.06 -5.33
CA GLU A 139 -3.01 -6.86 -4.63
C GLU A 139 -3.52 -8.28 -4.34
N ILE A 140 -4.76 -8.42 -3.87
CA ILE A 140 -5.40 -9.72 -3.64
C ILE A 140 -5.46 -10.50 -4.95
N GLN A 141 -5.86 -9.88 -6.06
CA GLN A 141 -5.91 -10.53 -7.36
C GLN A 141 -4.50 -10.98 -7.81
N ASN A 142 -3.49 -10.14 -7.68
CA ASN A 142 -2.11 -10.46 -8.03
C ASN A 142 -1.57 -11.64 -7.20
N HIS A 143 -1.83 -11.63 -5.88
CA HIS A 143 -1.44 -12.73 -5.00
C HIS A 143 -2.17 -14.03 -5.33
N SER A 144 -3.46 -13.95 -5.65
CA SER A 144 -4.26 -15.12 -6.04
C SER A 144 -3.71 -15.78 -7.31
N SER A 145 -3.41 -14.99 -8.35
CA SER A 145 -2.78 -15.48 -9.59
C SER A 145 -1.39 -16.10 -9.36
N LYS A 146 -0.60 -15.56 -8.42
CA LYS A 146 0.71 -16.13 -8.04
C LYS A 146 0.55 -17.47 -7.33
N VAL A 147 -0.42 -17.58 -6.42
CA VAL A 147 -0.72 -18.84 -5.71
C VAL A 147 -1.11 -19.90 -6.73
N GLU A 148 -2.05 -19.63 -7.64
CA GLU A 148 -2.47 -20.57 -8.69
C GLU A 148 -1.30 -21.03 -9.55
N THR A 149 -0.42 -20.11 -9.95
CA THR A 149 0.77 -20.42 -10.74
C THR A 149 1.74 -21.35 -9.98
N LEU A 150 1.96 -21.09 -8.70
CA LEU A 150 2.85 -21.90 -7.86
C LEU A 150 2.25 -23.28 -7.57
N GLU A 151 0.94 -23.36 -7.33
CA GLU A 151 0.22 -24.62 -7.16
C GLU A 151 0.35 -25.50 -8.40
N ASN A 152 0.18 -24.93 -9.60
CA ASN A 152 0.37 -25.68 -10.84
C ASN A 152 1.82 -26.15 -11.03
N LYS A 153 2.82 -25.32 -10.70
CA LYS A 153 4.24 -25.72 -10.74
C LYS A 153 4.55 -26.85 -9.76
N ASN A 154 4.02 -26.77 -8.54
CA ASN A 154 4.18 -27.82 -7.53
C ASN A 154 3.54 -29.12 -7.98
N ARG A 155 2.33 -29.08 -8.57
CA ARG A 155 1.66 -30.25 -9.14
C ARG A 155 2.53 -30.93 -10.21
N ILE A 156 3.01 -30.16 -11.19
CA ILE A 156 3.88 -30.68 -12.27
C ILE A 156 5.17 -31.27 -11.70
N MET A 157 5.76 -30.64 -10.68
CA MET A 157 6.98 -31.13 -10.05
C MET A 157 6.73 -32.44 -9.27
N ALA A 158 5.59 -32.55 -8.58
CA ALA A 158 5.19 -33.77 -7.89
C ALA A 158 4.98 -34.93 -8.88
N GLU A 159 4.34 -34.68 -10.03
CA GLU A 159 4.18 -35.65 -11.11
C GLU A 159 5.54 -36.14 -11.65
N LYS A 160 6.48 -35.22 -11.90
CA LYS A 160 7.85 -35.57 -12.34
C LYS A 160 8.62 -36.38 -11.31
N LEU A 161 8.49 -36.05 -10.02
CA LEU A 161 9.12 -36.82 -8.94
C LEU A 161 8.55 -38.25 -8.88
N GLN A 162 7.24 -38.41 -9.07
CA GLN A 162 6.61 -39.73 -9.12
C GLN A 162 7.11 -40.55 -10.32
N GLU A 163 7.20 -39.94 -11.50
CA GLU A 163 7.73 -40.58 -12.70
C GLU A 163 9.19 -41.02 -12.53
N LEU A 164 10.04 -40.13 -12.01
CA LEU A 164 11.46 -40.43 -11.78
C LEU A 164 11.64 -41.54 -10.74
N ASN A 165 10.85 -41.54 -9.67
CA ASN A 165 10.86 -42.61 -8.67
C ASN A 165 10.48 -43.96 -9.29
N LYS A 166 9.50 -44.00 -10.20
CA LYS A 166 9.13 -45.23 -10.92
C LYS A 166 10.30 -45.73 -11.78
N VAL A 167 10.93 -44.85 -12.55
CA VAL A 167 12.09 -45.21 -13.38
C VAL A 167 13.25 -45.72 -12.52
N LEU A 168 13.54 -45.07 -11.39
CA LEU A 168 14.57 -45.51 -10.46
C LEU A 168 14.25 -46.88 -9.86
N PHE A 169 12.99 -47.12 -9.50
CA PHE A 169 12.54 -48.42 -9.00
C PHE A 169 12.78 -49.53 -10.04
N ASP A 170 12.35 -49.31 -11.29
CA ASP A 170 12.54 -50.27 -12.39
C ASP A 170 14.03 -50.54 -12.64
N ARG A 171 14.86 -49.49 -12.65
CA ARG A 171 16.32 -49.61 -12.83
C ARG A 171 16.98 -50.36 -11.69
N ASN A 172 16.58 -50.10 -10.45
CA ASN A 172 17.10 -50.79 -9.27
C ASN A 172 16.72 -52.28 -9.30
N HIS A 173 15.49 -52.61 -9.73
CA HIS A 173 15.07 -54.00 -9.93
C HIS A 173 15.92 -54.73 -10.98
N VAL A 174 16.17 -54.10 -12.14
CA VAL A 174 17.04 -54.66 -13.19
C VAL A 174 18.49 -54.81 -12.70
N PHE A 175 19.01 -53.82 -11.97
CA PHE A 175 20.35 -53.87 -11.38
C PHE A 175 20.50 -55.05 -10.41
N LYS A 176 19.55 -55.25 -9.51
CA LYS A 176 19.54 -56.41 -8.59
C LYS A 176 19.54 -57.73 -9.35
N ASN A 177 18.73 -57.87 -10.40
CA ASN A 177 18.71 -59.08 -11.22
C ASN A 177 20.04 -59.35 -11.93
N LEU A 178 20.69 -58.30 -12.45
CA LEU A 178 22.02 -58.41 -13.05
C LEU A 178 23.08 -58.77 -12.03
N GLN A 179 23.01 -58.21 -10.82
CA GLN A 179 23.93 -58.52 -9.73
C GLN A 179 23.86 -60.00 -9.34
N VAL A 180 22.66 -60.56 -9.18
CA VAL A 180 22.48 -61.99 -8.91
C VAL A 180 23.08 -62.86 -10.02
N LYS A 181 22.84 -62.51 -11.30
CA LYS A 181 23.43 -63.24 -12.43
C LYS A 181 24.95 -63.17 -12.45
N TYR A 182 25.51 -62.01 -12.14
CA TYR A 182 26.96 -61.81 -12.06
C TYR A 182 27.58 -62.65 -10.94
N GLU A 183 26.97 -62.67 -9.75
CA GLU A 183 27.43 -63.47 -8.62
C GLU A 183 27.38 -64.98 -8.94
N ASN A 184 26.30 -65.46 -9.55
CA ASN A 184 26.19 -66.85 -10.02
C ASN A 184 27.31 -67.21 -11.02
N LEU A 185 27.51 -66.37 -12.04
CA LEU A 185 28.52 -66.62 -13.06
C LEU A 185 29.94 -66.59 -12.47
N ARG A 186 30.19 -65.71 -11.49
CA ARG A 186 31.44 -65.66 -10.75
C ARG A 186 31.68 -66.98 -9.98
N MET A 187 30.68 -67.48 -9.27
CA MET A 187 30.76 -68.76 -8.56
C MET A 187 31.03 -69.92 -9.52
N ASP A 188 30.35 -69.96 -10.67
CA ASP A 188 30.57 -70.99 -11.70
C ASP A 188 32.00 -70.97 -12.25
N LEU A 189 32.55 -69.77 -12.47
CA LEU A 189 33.91 -69.58 -12.98
C LEU A 189 34.96 -70.01 -11.95
N GLU A 190 34.72 -69.72 -10.66
CA GLU A 190 35.53 -70.22 -9.55
C GLU A 190 35.47 -71.76 -9.47
N ALA A 191 34.28 -72.37 -9.59
CA ALA A 191 34.09 -73.82 -9.61
C ALA A 191 34.75 -74.49 -10.84
N PHE A 192 34.67 -73.87 -12.02
CA PHE A 192 35.33 -74.37 -13.23
C PHE A 192 36.85 -74.35 -13.10
N LYS A 193 37.41 -73.27 -12.54
CA LYS A 193 38.85 -73.18 -12.22
C LYS A 193 39.28 -74.28 -11.23
N GLN A 194 38.44 -74.58 -10.24
CA GLN A 194 38.67 -75.67 -9.28
C GLN A 194 38.74 -77.02 -10.00
N LYS A 195 37.74 -77.34 -10.82
CA LYS A 195 37.70 -78.59 -11.60
C LYS A 195 38.84 -78.70 -12.60
N GLN A 196 39.26 -77.60 -13.24
CA GLN A 196 40.45 -77.61 -14.10
C GLN A 196 41.72 -77.94 -13.31
N LYS A 197 41.91 -77.38 -12.12
CA LYS A 197 43.05 -77.73 -11.25
C LYS A 197 43.02 -79.21 -10.90
N GLU A 198 41.87 -79.76 -10.53
CA GLU A 198 41.70 -81.20 -10.25
C GLU A 198 42.01 -82.07 -11.47
N LEU A 199 41.58 -81.68 -12.68
CA LEU A 199 41.87 -82.39 -13.93
C LEU A 199 43.35 -82.33 -14.35
N VAL A 200 44.03 -81.21 -14.08
CA VAL A 200 45.48 -81.07 -14.33
C VAL A 200 46.28 -81.92 -13.34
N MET A 201 45.87 -81.96 -12.08
CA MET A 201 46.45 -82.86 -11.08
C MET A 201 46.22 -84.34 -11.47
N PHE A 202 45.01 -84.70 -11.90
CA PHE A 202 44.69 -86.07 -12.33
C PHE A 202 45.41 -86.51 -13.62
N LYS A 203 45.64 -85.59 -14.58
CA LYS A 203 46.45 -85.87 -15.79
C LYS A 203 47.95 -85.95 -15.50
N ALA A 204 48.45 -85.27 -14.46
CA ALA A 204 49.84 -85.39 -14.03
C ALA A 204 50.15 -86.78 -13.43
N ASP A 205 49.13 -87.49 -12.93
CA ASP A 205 49.26 -88.83 -12.35
C ASP A 205 49.22 -89.98 -13.39
N ILE A 206 48.89 -89.72 -14.66
CA ILE A 206 48.82 -90.73 -15.73
C ILE A 206 49.65 -90.29 -16.96
N SER A 207 50.99 -90.29 -16.82
CA SER A 207 51.98 -90.68 -17.84
C SER A 207 53.37 -90.11 -17.52
N PRO A 208 54.43 -90.95 -17.42
CA PRO A 208 55.81 -90.51 -17.55
C PRO A 208 56.37 -90.85 -18.96
N PHE A 209 57.02 -89.85 -19.55
CA PHE A 209 58.15 -89.97 -20.49
C PHE A 209 57.90 -90.47 -21.93
N LEU A 210 58.08 -89.57 -22.92
CA LEU A 210 59.06 -89.71 -24.01
C LEU A 210 59.22 -88.41 -24.82
N SER A 211 60.45 -88.24 -25.30
CA SER A 211 61.10 -87.08 -25.92
C SER A 211 61.02 -87.05 -27.46
N ASN A 212 61.44 -85.89 -28.02
CA ASN A 212 62.02 -85.60 -29.35
C ASN A 212 61.18 -84.95 -30.47
N GLN A 213 61.67 -83.76 -30.89
CA GLN A 213 62.02 -83.25 -32.25
C GLN A 213 61.04 -83.52 -33.42
N GLN A 214 60.78 -82.68 -34.43
CA GLN A 214 61.44 -81.51 -35.05
C GLN A 214 60.48 -80.88 -36.11
N GLU A 215 60.68 -79.59 -36.41
CA GLU A 215 60.49 -78.83 -37.67
C GLU A 215 59.11 -78.54 -38.36
N CYS A 216 59.07 -77.28 -38.86
CA CYS A 216 58.05 -76.41 -39.52
C CYS A 216 57.46 -76.95 -40.88
N PRO A 217 56.52 -76.30 -41.65
CA PRO A 217 56.22 -74.84 -41.77
C PRO A 217 54.76 -74.36 -42.17
N THR A 218 54.62 -73.01 -42.28
CA THR A 218 53.65 -72.16 -43.05
C THR A 218 52.12 -72.24 -42.72
N HIS A 219 51.28 -71.19 -42.76
CA HIS A 219 51.21 -69.96 -43.57
C HIS A 219 50.14 -68.97 -42.99
N TYR A 220 50.23 -67.70 -43.40
CA TYR A 220 49.25 -66.59 -43.33
C TYR A 220 49.13 -65.72 -42.06
N PHE A 221 49.94 -64.65 -42.06
CA PHE A 221 49.53 -63.35 -41.55
C PHE A 221 48.45 -62.75 -42.47
N GLN A 222 47.30 -62.38 -41.90
CA GLN A 222 46.43 -61.34 -42.44
C GLN A 222 46.03 -60.40 -41.30
N ARG A 223 46.54 -59.17 -41.38
CA ARG A 223 46.05 -58.02 -40.62
C ARG A 223 44.71 -57.58 -41.21
N VAL A 224 43.68 -57.38 -40.38
CA VAL A 224 42.72 -56.25 -40.47
C VAL A 224 42.05 -56.05 -39.07
N PRO A 225 41.31 -54.96 -38.79
CA PRO A 225 41.77 -53.76 -38.08
C PRO A 225 41.18 -53.60 -36.66
N LYS A 226 41.78 -52.70 -35.87
CA LYS A 226 41.21 -52.20 -34.60
C LYS A 226 39.84 -51.56 -34.86
N GLN A 227 38.77 -52.14 -34.32
CA GLN A 227 37.50 -51.42 -34.16
C GLN A 227 37.56 -50.57 -32.89
N GLN A 228 37.10 -49.33 -33.06
CA GLN A 228 37.05 -48.27 -32.08
C GLN A 228 36.13 -48.64 -30.91
N THR A 229 36.63 -48.50 -29.69
CA THR A 229 35.79 -48.28 -28.51
C THR A 229 35.20 -46.87 -28.60
N PRO A 230 33.88 -46.67 -28.42
CA PRO A 230 33.35 -45.34 -28.19
C PRO A 230 33.86 -44.85 -26.84
N ASN A 231 34.60 -43.73 -26.87
CA ASN A 231 34.95 -42.95 -25.69
C ASN A 231 33.65 -42.42 -25.06
N PHE A 232 33.27 -42.91 -23.88
CA PHE A 232 32.30 -42.24 -23.04
C PHE A 232 33.06 -41.29 -22.11
N GLN A 233 33.32 -40.07 -22.58
CA GLN A 233 33.85 -39.00 -21.74
C GLN A 233 32.71 -38.48 -20.84
N MET A 234 32.84 -38.70 -19.54
CA MET A 234 32.13 -37.96 -18.51
C MET A 234 32.68 -36.53 -18.50
N ASN A 235 31.96 -35.58 -19.11
CA ASN A 235 32.25 -34.17 -18.93
C ASN A 235 31.64 -33.69 -17.61
N PHE A 236 32.48 -33.66 -16.57
CA PHE A 236 32.30 -32.73 -15.47
C PHE A 236 32.78 -31.35 -15.93
N SER A 237 31.85 -30.50 -16.36
CA SER A 237 32.13 -29.06 -16.48
C SER A 237 31.65 -28.36 -15.22
N ASN A 238 32.59 -28.23 -14.27
CA ASN A 238 32.60 -27.12 -13.34
C ASN A 238 32.57 -25.82 -14.14
N ASN A 239 31.60 -24.95 -13.84
CA ASN A 239 31.74 -23.55 -14.20
C ASN A 239 31.50 -22.70 -12.95
N GLN A 240 32.60 -22.43 -12.23
CA GLN A 240 32.69 -21.29 -11.33
C GLN A 240 32.95 -20.05 -12.18
N GLY A 241 31.96 -19.17 -12.24
CA GLY A 241 32.08 -17.81 -12.76
C GLY A 241 31.38 -16.87 -11.81
N ALA A 242 32.10 -16.49 -10.75
CA ALA A 242 31.70 -15.40 -9.87
C ALA A 242 32.24 -14.06 -10.41
N ARG A 243 31.50 -12.97 -10.08
CA ARG A 243 31.81 -11.51 -10.05
C ARG A 243 31.19 -10.67 -11.20
N PRO A 244 31.08 -9.32 -11.06
CA PRO A 244 30.47 -8.51 -9.98
C PRO A 244 29.60 -7.30 -10.48
N PHE A 245 28.86 -6.68 -9.55
CA PHE A 245 28.37 -5.29 -9.39
C PHE A 245 28.36 -4.18 -10.49
N PHE A 246 27.22 -3.42 -10.47
CA PHE A 246 26.92 -2.00 -10.78
C PHE A 246 27.29 -1.34 -12.14
N ASN A 247 26.26 -0.95 -12.92
CA ASN A 247 25.89 0.45 -13.26
C ASN A 247 24.88 0.52 -14.42
N THR A 248 23.68 1.05 -14.20
CA THR A 248 22.94 1.83 -15.23
C THR A 248 22.15 2.96 -14.55
N THR A 249 22.29 4.14 -15.15
CA THR A 249 21.76 5.46 -14.80
C THR A 249 20.26 5.60 -15.02
N PRO A 250 19.62 6.66 -14.46
CA PRO A 250 18.18 6.89 -14.56
C PRO A 250 17.82 7.65 -15.85
N GLU A 251 16.85 7.16 -16.61
CA GLU A 251 16.20 7.93 -17.67
C GLU A 251 15.01 8.74 -17.12
N THR A 252 15.06 10.04 -17.38
CA THR A 252 14.04 11.05 -17.08
C THR A 252 12.77 10.86 -17.93
N PRO A 253 11.55 11.06 -17.38
CA PRO A 253 10.36 11.28 -18.21
C PRO A 253 10.31 12.72 -18.68
N ARG A 254 10.26 12.88 -20.01
CA ARG A 254 10.04 14.14 -20.73
C ARG A 254 8.60 14.61 -20.51
N THR A 255 8.45 15.78 -19.92
CA THR A 255 7.20 16.55 -19.82
C THR A 255 6.60 16.81 -21.21
N LYS A 256 5.35 16.37 -21.43
CA LYS A 256 4.48 16.93 -22.47
C LYS A 256 3.58 17.97 -21.82
N ALA A 257 3.83 19.22 -22.15
CA ALA A 257 2.93 20.34 -21.90
C ALA A 257 1.75 20.24 -22.89
N THR A 258 0.53 20.15 -22.38
CA THR A 258 -0.68 20.52 -23.12
C THR A 258 -1.21 21.80 -22.51
N HIS A 259 -0.98 22.89 -23.23
CA HIS A 259 -1.66 24.16 -23.02
C HIS A 259 -3.16 23.97 -23.30
N PHE A 260 -3.99 24.06 -22.25
CA PHE A 260 -5.40 24.43 -22.40
C PHE A 260 -5.56 25.80 -21.73
N SER A 261 -5.80 26.78 -22.60
CA SER A 261 -6.22 28.14 -22.30
C SER A 261 -7.60 28.13 -21.65
N ASN A 262 -7.70 28.70 -20.44
CA ASN A 262 -8.98 29.10 -19.87
C ASN A 262 -9.18 30.60 -20.01
N ILE A 263 -10.36 30.90 -20.54
CA ILE A 263 -11.10 32.15 -20.50
C ILE A 263 -11.50 32.41 -19.04
N PHE A 264 -11.28 33.65 -18.59
CA PHE A 264 -11.98 34.48 -17.59
C PHE A 264 -11.00 35.34 -16.79
#